data_AF-A0AAW7X261-F1
#
_entry.id   AF-A0AAW7X261-F1
#
_cell.length_a   1.000
_cell.length_b   1.000
_cell.length_c   1.000
_cell.angle_alpha   90.00
_cell.angle_beta   90.00
_cell.angle_gamma   90.00
#
_symmetry.space_group_name_H-M   'P 1'
#
loop_
_entity.id
_entity.type
_entity.pdbx_description
1 polymer ?
#
loop_
_entity_poly.entity_id
_entity_poly.type
_entity_poly.pdbx_seq_one_letter_code
_entity_poly.pdbx_strand_id
1 'polypeptide(L)'
;MRLTLLITILLVGSYCSLTQANKSQCYGTTAQGRIEHSVKLPAKGTNFVSYSGLAGALGRTYVHADVAKIMLAAYGSLALSHPNKVYKYAETGLKHGGKFKPHKTHQNGLSVDFMVPVTNPRGESVHLPTHAFNRLGYDIEFDNNSQYKNLSIDYPAMAAHLVALDKAAKQRGFKLTRVIFDPQLQPELFKTPHGAYLKQHIVFSTKRAWVRHDEHYHVDFAIPCKP
;
A
#
# COMPACT_ATOMS: atom_id res chain seq x y z
N MET A 1 -22.74 53.54 -52.91
CA MET A 1 -22.92 53.02 -51.54
C MET A 1 -22.45 51.58 -51.48
N ARG A 2 -21.26 51.31 -50.90
CA ARG A 2 -20.84 49.98 -50.51
C ARG A 2 -20.34 50.08 -49.08
N LEU A 3 -21.13 49.53 -48.16
CA LEU A 3 -20.89 49.55 -46.72
C LEU A 3 -20.11 48.27 -46.39
N THR A 4 -18.80 48.40 -46.13
CA THR A 4 -17.96 47.27 -45.75
C THR A 4 -18.03 47.10 -44.23
N LEU A 5 -18.75 46.08 -43.77
CA LEU A 5 -18.89 45.73 -42.35
C LEU A 5 -17.63 44.98 -41.89
N LEU A 6 -16.77 45.63 -41.10
CA LEU A 6 -15.68 44.95 -40.38
C LEU A 6 -16.27 44.24 -39.17
N ILE A 7 -16.24 42.91 -39.18
CA ILE A 7 -16.57 42.07 -38.02
C ILE A 7 -15.27 41.85 -37.24
N THR A 8 -15.13 42.56 -36.12
CA THR A 8 -14.05 42.34 -35.16
C THR A 8 -14.41 41.13 -34.30
N ILE A 9 -13.82 39.96 -34.60
CA ILE A 9 -13.98 38.76 -33.78
C ILE A 9 -13.14 38.94 -32.51
N LEU A 10 -13.79 39.21 -31.38
CA LEU A 10 -13.18 39.12 -30.06
C LEU A 10 -12.96 37.64 -29.72
N LEU A 11 -11.72 37.16 -29.88
CA LEU A 11 -11.29 35.89 -29.29
C LEU A 11 -11.20 36.05 -27.76
N VAL A 12 -12.27 35.68 -27.07
CA VAL A 12 -12.24 35.46 -25.62
C VAL A 12 -11.48 34.15 -25.39
N GLY A 13 -10.17 34.26 -25.19
CA GLY A 13 -9.33 33.14 -24.77
C GLY A 13 -9.74 32.68 -23.38
N SER A 14 -10.48 31.58 -23.30
CA SER A 14 -10.68 30.85 -22.05
C SER A 14 -9.33 30.28 -21.60
N TYR A 15 -8.63 31.02 -20.74
CA TYR A 15 -7.50 30.49 -19.99
C TYR A 15 -8.04 29.43 -19.04
N CYS A 16 -8.03 28.18 -19.49
CA CYS A 16 -8.17 27.03 -18.61
C CYS A 16 -6.92 27.00 -17.75
N SER A 17 -6.98 27.61 -16.57
CA SER A 17 -5.98 27.42 -15.53
C SER A 17 -5.95 25.93 -15.19
N LEU A 18 -5.02 25.21 -15.80
CA LEU A 18 -4.62 23.89 -15.36
C LEU A 18 -4.18 24.04 -13.90
N THR A 19 -5.08 23.70 -12.98
CA THR A 19 -4.75 23.69 -11.56
C THR A 19 -3.61 22.69 -11.39
N GLN A 20 -2.42 23.20 -11.11
CA GLN A 20 -1.27 22.36 -10.82
C GLN A 20 -1.62 21.59 -9.55
N ALA A 21 -2.00 20.32 -9.72
CA ALA A 21 -2.31 19.45 -8.60
C ALA A 21 -1.09 19.47 -7.66
N ASN A 22 -1.29 20.00 -6.44
CA ASN A 22 -0.19 20.16 -5.52
C ASN A 22 0.45 18.78 -5.26
N LYS A 23 1.76 18.71 -5.48
CA LYS A 23 2.54 17.50 -5.20
C LYS A 23 2.39 17.17 -3.70
N SER A 24 2.19 15.89 -3.37
CA SER A 24 2.19 15.46 -1.97
C SER A 24 3.48 15.91 -1.29
N GLN A 25 3.36 16.40 -0.06
CA GLN A 25 4.50 16.77 0.77
C GLN A 25 4.33 16.13 2.14
N CYS A 26 5.19 15.16 2.46
CA CYS A 26 5.28 14.61 3.80
C CYS A 26 6.21 15.45 4.68
N TYR A 27 5.97 15.43 5.99
CA TYR A 27 6.76 16.10 7.01
C TYR A 27 7.08 15.14 8.16
N GLY A 28 8.26 15.29 8.75
CA GLY A 28 8.71 14.51 9.90
C GLY A 28 8.85 13.02 9.60
N THR A 29 8.61 12.19 10.62
CA THR A 29 8.80 10.73 10.57
C THR A 29 7.46 9.97 10.52
N THR A 30 7.50 8.66 10.28
CA THR A 30 6.29 7.82 10.27
C THR A 30 5.58 7.80 11.63
N ALA A 31 6.29 8.08 12.74
CA ALA A 31 5.74 8.11 14.11
C ALA A 31 5.53 9.53 14.68
N GLN A 32 5.95 10.57 13.95
CA GLN A 32 5.76 11.96 14.33
C GLN A 32 5.81 12.80 13.06
N GLY A 33 4.68 12.87 12.37
CA GLY A 33 4.64 13.49 11.05
C GLY A 33 3.24 13.87 10.61
N ARG A 34 3.19 14.45 9.42
CA ARG A 34 1.96 14.86 8.74
C ARG A 34 2.17 14.81 7.24
N ILE A 35 1.08 14.93 6.49
CA ILE A 35 1.15 15.00 5.03
C ILE A 35 0.16 16.03 4.48
N GLU A 36 0.62 16.79 3.51
CA GLU A 36 -0.21 17.67 2.67
C GLU A 36 -0.43 17.02 1.32
N HIS A 37 -1.63 17.23 0.76
CA HIS A 37 -2.02 16.73 -0.56
C HIS A 37 -1.82 15.21 -0.71
N SER A 38 -2.13 14.46 0.35
CA SER A 38 -2.19 13.00 0.26
C SER A 38 -3.29 12.57 -0.71
N VAL A 39 -3.17 11.35 -1.21
CA VAL A 39 -4.14 10.76 -2.14
C VAL A 39 -4.78 9.54 -1.48
N LYS A 40 -6.09 9.37 -1.73
CA LYS A 40 -6.82 8.18 -1.29
C LYS A 40 -6.52 7.03 -2.24
N LEU A 41 -6.16 5.87 -1.69
CA LEU A 41 -6.00 4.65 -2.47
C LEU A 41 -7.36 4.16 -3.02
N PRO A 42 -7.40 3.62 -4.24
CA PRO A 42 -8.63 3.03 -4.79
C PRO A 42 -9.03 1.80 -3.99
N ALA A 43 -10.33 1.67 -3.70
CA ALA A 43 -10.84 0.58 -2.85
C ALA A 43 -10.71 -0.82 -3.48
N LYS A 44 -10.54 -0.91 -4.80
CA LYS A 44 -10.32 -2.15 -5.54
C LYS A 44 -9.58 -1.90 -6.85
N GLY A 45 -8.94 -2.94 -7.38
CA GLY A 45 -8.40 -3.01 -8.74
C GLY A 45 -8.45 -4.46 -9.25
N THR A 46 -7.71 -4.76 -10.31
CA THR A 46 -7.77 -6.06 -11.01
C THR A 46 -7.52 -7.25 -10.09
N ASN A 47 -6.54 -7.16 -9.20
CA ASN A 47 -6.10 -8.25 -8.33
C ASN A 47 -5.96 -7.82 -6.86
N PHE A 48 -6.53 -6.68 -6.47
CA PHE A 48 -6.46 -6.22 -5.08
C PHE A 48 -7.74 -5.56 -4.60
N VAL A 49 -7.96 -5.60 -3.29
CA VAL A 49 -9.03 -4.89 -2.59
C VAL A 49 -8.50 -4.19 -1.34
N SER A 50 -9.21 -3.18 -0.87
CA SER A 50 -9.03 -2.63 0.48
C SER A 50 -9.64 -3.58 1.51
N TYR A 51 -9.05 -3.63 2.70
CA TYR A 51 -9.53 -4.44 3.83
C TYR A 51 -10.94 -4.11 4.32
N SER A 52 -11.44 -2.90 4.08
CA SER A 52 -12.78 -2.49 4.50
C SER A 52 -13.31 -1.29 3.72
N GLY A 53 -14.51 -1.42 3.14
CA GLY A 53 -15.20 -0.29 2.50
C GLY A 53 -15.50 0.84 3.49
N LEU A 54 -15.93 0.51 4.71
CA LEU A 54 -16.24 1.48 5.77
C LEU A 54 -14.99 2.19 6.28
N ALA A 55 -13.90 1.48 6.54
CA ALA A 55 -12.67 2.13 7.00
C ALA A 55 -12.02 2.97 5.88
N GLY A 56 -12.19 2.56 4.62
CA GLY A 56 -11.92 3.40 3.46
C GLY A 56 -12.75 4.68 3.46
N ALA A 57 -14.03 4.62 3.81
CA ALA A 57 -14.90 5.80 3.94
C ALA A 57 -14.49 6.72 5.11
N LEU A 58 -14.06 6.14 6.24
CA LEU A 58 -13.54 6.87 7.41
C LEU A 58 -12.14 7.49 7.20
N GLY A 59 -11.56 7.33 6.01
CA GLY A 59 -10.38 8.08 5.59
C GLY A 59 -9.05 7.59 6.15
N ARG A 60 -8.92 6.29 6.39
CA ARG A 60 -7.67 5.63 6.84
C ARG A 60 -6.84 5.01 5.70
N THR A 61 -7.14 5.42 4.47
CA THR A 61 -6.60 4.86 3.22
C THR A 61 -5.85 5.93 2.40
N TYR A 62 -5.30 6.96 3.06
CA TYR A 62 -4.55 8.04 2.43
C TYR A 62 -3.04 7.84 2.55
N VAL A 63 -2.34 8.08 1.44
CA VAL A 63 -0.88 7.95 1.34
C VAL A 63 -0.29 9.09 0.53
N HIS A 64 1.04 9.18 0.51
CA HIS A 64 1.76 10.03 -0.43
C HIS A 64 1.51 9.59 -1.88
N ALA A 65 1.38 10.56 -2.81
CA ALA A 65 1.09 10.25 -4.21
C ALA A 65 2.07 9.25 -4.84
N ASP A 66 3.36 9.36 -4.53
CA ASP A 66 4.35 8.41 -5.03
C ASP A 66 4.21 7.01 -4.40
N VAL A 67 3.79 6.88 -3.14
CA VAL A 67 3.44 5.57 -2.54
C VAL A 67 2.27 4.94 -3.29
N ALA A 68 1.20 5.70 -3.55
CA ALA A 68 0.06 5.21 -4.32
C ALA A 68 0.49 4.74 -5.72
N LYS A 69 1.33 5.51 -6.41
CA LYS A 69 1.84 5.12 -7.73
C LYS A 69 2.73 3.87 -7.68
N ILE A 70 3.53 3.69 -6.63
CA ILE A 70 4.33 2.47 -6.43
C ILE A 70 3.41 1.26 -6.24
N MET A 71 2.43 1.37 -5.34
CA MET A 71 1.48 0.29 -5.06
C MET A 71 0.69 -0.12 -6.30
N LEU A 72 0.14 0.85 -7.04
CA LEU A 72 -0.65 0.56 -8.23
C LEU A 72 0.20 -0.04 -9.36
N ALA A 73 1.46 0.39 -9.51
CA ALA A 73 2.38 -0.23 -10.45
C ALA A 73 2.75 -1.66 -10.05
N ALA A 74 2.96 -1.92 -8.76
CA ALA A 74 3.22 -3.26 -8.23
C ALA A 74 2.02 -4.19 -8.50
N TYR A 75 0.80 -3.75 -8.19
CA TYR A 75 -0.41 -4.53 -8.48
C TYR A 75 -0.61 -4.76 -9.98
N GLY A 76 -0.36 -3.76 -10.83
CA GLY A 76 -0.39 -3.90 -12.28
C GLY A 76 0.60 -4.97 -12.77
N SER A 77 1.84 -4.96 -12.28
CA SER A 77 2.84 -5.98 -12.61
C SER A 77 2.42 -7.38 -12.13
N LEU A 78 1.77 -7.48 -10.97
CA LEU A 78 1.33 -8.76 -10.42
C LEU A 78 0.09 -9.30 -11.13
N ALA A 79 -0.80 -8.44 -11.61
CA ALA A 79 -1.94 -8.86 -12.39
C ALA A 79 -1.51 -9.58 -13.69
N LEU A 80 -0.35 -9.20 -14.25
CA LEU A 80 0.24 -9.85 -15.43
C LEU A 80 1.05 -11.10 -15.06
N SER A 81 1.92 -11.00 -14.05
CA SER A 81 2.87 -12.09 -13.71
C SER A 81 2.27 -13.19 -12.84
N HIS A 82 1.22 -12.87 -12.07
CA HIS A 82 0.56 -13.74 -11.10
C HIS A 82 -0.96 -13.58 -11.20
N PRO A 83 -1.59 -13.85 -12.36
CA PRO A 83 -3.00 -13.54 -12.62
C PRO A 83 -3.98 -14.27 -11.68
N ASN A 84 -3.55 -15.39 -11.09
CA ASN A 84 -4.34 -16.19 -10.17
C ASN A 84 -4.14 -15.80 -8.69
N LYS A 85 -3.44 -14.70 -8.40
CA LYS A 85 -3.17 -14.24 -7.03
C LYS A 85 -3.98 -12.99 -6.73
N VAL A 86 -4.52 -12.93 -5.52
CA VAL A 86 -5.28 -11.78 -5.04
C VAL A 86 -4.64 -11.17 -3.80
N TYR A 87 -4.68 -9.85 -3.70
CA TYR A 87 -4.00 -9.08 -2.67
C TYR A 87 -4.96 -8.19 -1.90
N LYS A 88 -4.57 -7.81 -0.67
CA LYS A 88 -5.37 -6.92 0.16
C LYS A 88 -4.46 -5.95 0.90
N TYR A 89 -4.70 -4.66 0.73
CA TYR A 89 -4.07 -3.63 1.56
C TYR A 89 -5.01 -3.23 2.70
N ALA A 90 -4.43 -2.87 3.83
CA ALA A 90 -5.11 -2.55 5.07
C ALA A 90 -4.92 -1.07 5.44
N GLU A 91 -4.57 -0.79 6.70
CA GLU A 91 -4.44 0.57 7.21
C GLU A 91 -3.24 1.30 6.60
N THR A 92 -3.45 2.60 6.36
CA THR A 92 -2.43 3.55 5.90
C THR A 92 -2.52 4.81 6.78
N GLY A 93 -2.44 6.02 6.22
CA GLY A 93 -2.62 7.26 6.96
C GLY A 93 -4.00 7.93 6.82
N LEU A 94 -4.16 9.01 7.58
CA LEU A 94 -5.24 9.99 7.42
C LEU A 94 -4.93 10.98 6.29
N LYS A 95 -5.97 11.67 5.78
CA LYS A 95 -5.83 12.68 4.71
C LYS A 95 -4.77 13.75 5.01
N HIS A 96 -4.63 14.16 6.26
CA HIS A 96 -3.64 15.14 6.68
C HIS A 96 -2.49 14.53 7.51
N GLY A 97 -2.43 13.20 7.57
CA GLY A 97 -1.49 12.49 8.43
C GLY A 97 -1.79 12.66 9.91
N GLY A 98 -0.75 12.62 10.75
CA GLY A 98 -0.86 12.73 12.20
C GLY A 98 -1.27 11.44 12.90
N LYS A 99 -1.35 11.51 14.23
CA LYS A 99 -1.65 10.38 15.11
C LYS A 99 -3.08 9.88 14.91
N PHE A 100 -3.26 8.56 14.90
CA PHE A 100 -4.58 7.94 14.99
C PHE A 100 -4.50 6.59 15.68
N LYS A 101 -5.44 6.29 16.58
CA LYS A 101 -5.46 5.02 17.31
C LYS A 101 -5.89 3.86 16.40
N PRO A 102 -5.41 2.62 16.65
CA PRO A 102 -4.41 2.24 17.66
C PRO A 102 -2.95 2.41 17.20
N HIS A 103 -2.73 2.90 15.99
CA HIS A 103 -1.40 3.02 15.38
C HIS A 103 -0.52 4.07 16.06
N LYS A 104 0.76 3.72 16.20
CA LYS A 104 1.81 4.67 16.63
C LYS A 104 2.53 5.30 15.44
N THR A 105 2.50 4.66 14.27
CA THR A 105 3.13 5.09 13.01
C THR A 105 2.08 5.62 12.02
N HIS A 106 2.33 5.51 10.72
CA HIS A 106 1.41 5.92 9.62
C HIS A 106 1.09 7.43 9.53
N GLN A 107 1.87 8.29 10.19
CA GLN A 107 1.51 9.70 10.35
C GLN A 107 1.90 10.58 9.16
N ASN A 108 2.85 10.18 8.31
CA ASN A 108 3.36 11.02 7.23
C ASN A 108 3.02 10.50 5.82
N GLY A 109 2.13 9.52 5.70
CA GLY A 109 1.67 8.95 4.43
C GLY A 109 2.68 8.03 3.73
N LEU A 110 3.72 7.57 4.43
CA LEU A 110 4.79 6.71 3.90
C LEU A 110 4.76 5.28 4.46
N SER A 111 3.67 4.87 5.09
CA SER A 111 3.52 3.53 5.67
C SER A 111 2.22 2.90 5.19
N VAL A 112 2.26 1.59 4.91
CA VAL A 112 1.10 0.82 4.46
C VAL A 112 1.14 -0.56 5.09
N ASP A 113 0.02 -0.98 5.67
CA ASP A 113 -0.20 -2.35 6.08
C ASP A 113 -0.81 -3.14 4.92
N PHE A 114 -0.39 -4.38 4.76
CA PHE A 114 -0.93 -5.32 3.80
C PHE A 114 -1.29 -6.62 4.50
N MET A 115 -2.50 -7.13 4.26
CA MET A 115 -2.87 -8.43 4.79
C MET A 115 -2.05 -9.52 4.09
N VAL A 116 -1.64 -10.54 4.83
CA VAL A 116 -0.92 -11.67 4.23
C VAL A 116 -1.81 -12.33 3.16
N PRO A 117 -1.28 -12.57 1.94
CA PRO A 117 -1.95 -13.42 0.97
C PRO A 117 -2.13 -14.82 1.55
N VAL A 118 -3.27 -15.46 1.25
CA VAL A 118 -3.59 -16.80 1.75
C VAL A 118 -4.16 -17.69 0.65
N THR A 119 -4.04 -18.99 0.85
CA THR A 119 -4.73 -20.02 0.06
C THR A 119 -5.77 -20.74 0.90
N ASN A 120 -6.82 -21.24 0.24
CA ASN A 120 -7.78 -22.18 0.82
C ASN A 120 -7.28 -23.64 0.67
N PRO A 121 -8.02 -24.66 1.16
CA PRO A 121 -7.59 -26.07 1.07
C PRO A 121 -7.45 -26.61 -0.36
N ARG A 122 -8.00 -25.91 -1.36
CA ARG A 122 -7.85 -26.25 -2.78
C ARG A 122 -6.58 -25.61 -3.40
N GLY A 123 -5.79 -24.88 -2.61
CA GLY A 123 -4.63 -24.13 -3.08
C GLY A 123 -4.97 -22.85 -3.84
N GLU A 124 -6.23 -22.44 -3.86
CA GLU A 124 -6.67 -21.23 -4.55
C GLU A 124 -6.33 -19.99 -3.72
N SER A 125 -5.81 -18.94 -4.36
CA SER A 125 -5.56 -17.66 -3.69
C SER A 125 -6.89 -16.99 -3.36
N VAL A 126 -7.08 -16.65 -2.09
CA VAL A 126 -8.28 -15.99 -1.59
C VAL A 126 -7.90 -14.81 -0.71
N HIS A 127 -8.81 -13.86 -0.53
CA HIS A 127 -8.57 -12.77 0.40
C HIS A 127 -8.67 -13.26 1.86
N LEU A 128 -7.70 -12.88 2.69
CA LEU A 128 -7.81 -13.02 4.14
C LEU A 128 -9.13 -12.36 4.61
N PRO A 129 -9.98 -13.04 5.41
CA PRO A 129 -11.28 -12.51 5.77
C PRO A 129 -11.13 -11.29 6.69
N THR A 130 -11.81 -10.21 6.34
CA THR A 130 -11.79 -8.95 7.11
C THR A 130 -13.22 -8.51 7.39
N HIS A 131 -13.63 -8.53 8.66
CA HIS A 131 -14.97 -8.14 9.12
C HIS A 131 -14.93 -7.53 10.52
N ALA A 132 -16.02 -6.93 10.98
CA ALA A 132 -16.05 -6.24 12.27
C ALA A 132 -15.65 -7.15 13.45
N PHE A 133 -16.09 -8.42 13.43
CA PHE A 133 -15.83 -9.38 14.51
C PHE A 133 -14.39 -9.90 14.63
N ASN A 134 -13.51 -9.62 13.66
CA ASN A 134 -12.07 -9.96 13.76
C ASN A 134 -11.19 -8.71 13.64
N ARG A 135 -11.74 -7.56 14.06
CA ARG A 135 -11.12 -6.24 13.93
C ARG A 135 -10.56 -6.01 12.53
N LEU A 136 -11.34 -6.33 11.50
CA LEU A 136 -10.97 -6.19 10.09
C LEU A 136 -9.72 -7.00 9.68
N GLY A 137 -9.49 -8.15 10.30
CA GLY A 137 -8.37 -9.06 10.05
C GLY A 137 -7.31 -9.06 11.17
N TYR A 138 -7.21 -7.97 11.94
CA TYR A 138 -6.18 -7.78 12.97
C TYR A 138 -6.34 -8.64 14.24
N ASP A 139 -7.40 -9.46 14.35
CA ASP A 139 -7.56 -10.47 15.41
C ASP A 139 -7.29 -11.90 14.90
N ILE A 140 -6.80 -12.05 13.67
CA ILE A 140 -6.35 -13.35 13.16
C ILE A 140 -4.96 -13.62 13.71
N GLU A 141 -4.73 -14.84 14.18
CA GLU A 141 -3.40 -15.32 14.56
C GLU A 141 -3.12 -16.61 13.79
N PHE A 142 -2.06 -16.60 12.99
CA PHE A 142 -1.55 -17.83 12.38
C PHE A 142 -0.75 -18.65 13.39
N ASP A 143 -0.84 -19.97 13.28
CA ASP A 143 -0.03 -20.87 14.09
C ASP A 143 1.42 -20.98 13.57
N ASN A 144 2.24 -21.77 14.26
CA ASN A 144 3.65 -21.99 13.87
C ASN A 144 3.80 -22.73 12.53
N ASN A 145 2.72 -23.31 12.00
CA ASN A 145 2.67 -23.94 10.68
C ASN A 145 2.12 -22.97 9.61
N SER A 146 1.96 -21.68 9.95
CA SER A 146 1.41 -20.65 9.06
C SER A 146 -0.04 -20.92 8.65
N GLN A 147 -0.83 -21.53 9.55
CA GLN A 147 -2.23 -21.87 9.31
C GLN A 147 -3.18 -21.08 10.22
N TYR A 148 -4.36 -20.77 9.68
CA TYR A 148 -5.49 -20.23 10.42
C TYR A 148 -6.78 -20.84 9.88
N LYS A 149 -7.45 -21.66 10.71
CA LYS A 149 -8.62 -22.45 10.28
C LYS A 149 -8.25 -23.29 9.04
N ASN A 150 -8.92 -23.04 7.92
CA ASN A 150 -8.70 -23.71 6.63
C ASN A 150 -7.83 -22.89 5.67
N LEU A 151 -7.15 -21.86 6.16
CA LEU A 151 -6.29 -20.98 5.37
C LEU A 151 -4.82 -21.23 5.70
N SER A 152 -3.97 -21.05 4.70
CA SER A 152 -2.51 -21.07 4.85
C SER A 152 -1.90 -19.82 4.22
N ILE A 153 -0.83 -19.29 4.81
CA ILE A 153 -0.11 -18.15 4.24
C ILE A 153 0.49 -18.53 2.88
N ASP A 154 0.22 -17.71 1.87
CA ASP A 154 0.80 -17.83 0.53
C ASP A 154 2.10 -17.02 0.44
N TYR A 155 3.17 -17.60 0.99
CA TYR A 155 4.50 -16.99 0.99
C TYR A 155 4.99 -16.61 -0.42
N PRO A 156 4.84 -17.44 -1.46
CA PRO A 156 5.20 -17.04 -2.82
C PRO A 156 4.50 -15.76 -3.29
N ALA A 157 3.18 -15.63 -3.04
CA ALA A 157 2.44 -14.41 -3.41
C ALA A 157 2.91 -13.19 -2.60
N MET A 158 3.15 -13.34 -1.30
CA MET A 158 3.69 -12.28 -0.45
C MET A 158 5.07 -11.82 -0.94
N ALA A 159 5.97 -12.77 -1.22
CA ALA A 159 7.31 -12.48 -1.71
C ALA A 159 7.28 -11.77 -3.06
N ALA A 160 6.45 -12.24 -4.00
CA ALA A 160 6.26 -11.59 -5.30
C ALA A 160 5.77 -10.14 -5.14
N HIS A 161 4.86 -9.90 -4.19
CA HIS A 161 4.37 -8.54 -3.93
C HIS A 161 5.44 -7.62 -3.35
N LEU A 162 6.24 -8.07 -2.38
CA LEU A 162 7.36 -7.29 -1.85
C LEU A 162 8.41 -6.97 -2.93
N VAL A 163 8.73 -7.92 -3.81
CA VAL A 163 9.61 -7.70 -4.96
C VAL A 163 9.00 -6.67 -5.92
N ALA A 164 7.71 -6.76 -6.22
CA ALA A 164 7.03 -5.81 -7.11
C ALA A 164 7.01 -4.40 -6.52
N LEU A 165 6.75 -4.25 -5.22
CA LEU A 165 6.83 -2.96 -4.52
C LEU A 165 8.23 -2.36 -4.58
N ASP A 166 9.26 -3.14 -4.26
CA ASP A 166 10.64 -2.67 -4.29
C ASP A 166 11.10 -2.27 -5.70
N LYS A 167 10.78 -3.08 -6.72
CA LYS A 167 11.07 -2.74 -8.12
C LYS A 167 10.35 -1.47 -8.57
N ALA A 168 9.05 -1.34 -8.25
CA ALA A 168 8.27 -0.15 -8.60
C ALA A 168 8.76 1.11 -7.86
N ALA A 169 9.25 0.98 -6.62
CA ALA A 169 9.89 2.06 -5.89
C ALA A 169 11.20 2.48 -6.57
N LYS A 170 12.08 1.52 -6.91
CA LYS A 170 13.37 1.78 -7.57
C LYS A 170 13.21 2.44 -8.93
N GLN A 171 12.23 2.00 -9.73
CA GLN A 171 11.89 2.64 -11.02
C GLN A 171 11.50 4.12 -10.89
N ARG A 172 11.06 4.54 -9.70
CA ARG A 172 10.69 5.92 -9.37
C ARG A 172 11.77 6.68 -8.62
N GLY A 173 12.97 6.09 -8.45
CA GLY A 173 14.06 6.69 -7.70
C GLY A 173 13.92 6.61 -6.18
N PHE A 174 13.07 5.71 -5.68
CA PHE A 174 12.85 5.48 -4.25
C PHE A 174 13.25 4.06 -3.83
N LYS A 175 13.11 3.76 -2.54
CA LYS A 175 13.33 2.43 -1.97
C LYS A 175 12.31 2.14 -0.88
N LEU A 176 12.24 0.87 -0.45
CA LEU A 176 11.59 0.52 0.81
C LEU A 176 12.59 0.74 1.95
N THR A 177 12.14 1.34 3.06
CA THR A 177 12.98 1.56 4.24
C THR A 177 13.02 0.31 5.12
N ARG A 178 11.86 -0.30 5.33
CA ARG A 178 11.70 -1.45 6.23
C ARG A 178 10.41 -2.19 5.92
N VAL A 179 10.45 -3.51 6.09
CA VAL A 179 9.28 -4.37 6.17
C VAL A 179 9.17 -4.94 7.57
N ILE A 180 8.00 -4.84 8.20
CA ILE A 180 7.69 -5.49 9.49
C ILE A 180 6.78 -6.66 9.20
N PHE A 181 7.26 -7.86 9.51
CA PHE A 181 6.53 -9.12 9.42
C PHE A 181 7.03 -10.02 10.55
N ASP A 182 6.20 -10.93 11.07
CA ASP A 182 6.58 -11.75 12.22
C ASP A 182 7.94 -12.46 11.98
N PRO A 183 8.97 -12.20 12.83
CA PRO A 183 10.28 -12.81 12.67
C PRO A 183 10.27 -14.35 12.65
N GLN A 184 9.28 -15.01 13.26
CA GLN A 184 9.14 -16.46 13.25
C GLN A 184 8.69 -17.00 11.89
N LEU A 185 7.98 -16.19 11.10
CA LEU A 185 7.44 -16.56 9.78
C LEU A 185 8.35 -16.12 8.62
N GLN A 186 9.27 -15.17 8.87
CA GLN A 186 10.26 -14.73 7.87
C GLN A 186 11.10 -15.87 7.27
N PRO A 187 11.53 -16.91 8.01
CA PRO A 187 12.25 -18.04 7.43
C PRO A 187 11.48 -18.72 6.29
N GLU A 188 10.16 -18.91 6.42
CA GLU A 188 9.32 -19.50 5.36
C GLU A 188 9.22 -18.56 4.15
N LEU A 189 9.04 -17.26 4.38
CA LEU A 189 9.07 -16.25 3.32
C LEU A 189 10.38 -16.31 2.50
N PHE A 190 11.50 -16.53 3.17
CA PHE A 190 12.81 -16.61 2.54
C PHE A 190 13.13 -17.94 1.85
N LYS A 191 12.33 -18.98 2.04
CA LYS A 191 12.44 -20.24 1.28
C LYS A 191 11.80 -20.13 -0.12
N THR A 192 11.03 -19.08 -0.38
CA THR A 192 10.40 -18.86 -1.68
C THR A 192 11.46 -18.58 -2.78
N PRO A 193 11.10 -18.73 -4.08
CA PRO A 193 12.01 -18.38 -5.18
C PRO A 193 12.52 -16.94 -5.14
N HIS A 194 11.78 -16.03 -4.51
CA HIS A 194 12.18 -14.63 -4.33
C HIS A 194 13.00 -14.37 -3.06
N GLY A 195 13.20 -15.36 -2.20
CA GLY A 195 13.86 -15.20 -0.91
C GLY A 195 15.26 -14.60 -0.97
N ALA A 196 16.07 -14.99 -1.97
CA ALA A 196 17.39 -14.40 -2.20
C ALA A 196 17.30 -12.90 -2.53
N TYR A 197 16.38 -12.50 -3.41
CA TYR A 197 16.13 -11.09 -3.73
C TYR A 197 15.70 -10.32 -2.47
N LEU A 198 14.76 -10.87 -1.69
CA LEU A 198 14.26 -10.22 -0.48
C LEU A 198 15.39 -9.95 0.51
N LYS A 199 16.24 -10.94 0.79
CA LYS A 199 17.40 -10.79 1.68
C LYS A 199 18.41 -9.75 1.19
N GLN A 200 18.61 -9.65 -0.12
CA GLN A 200 19.58 -8.73 -0.70
C GLN A 200 19.09 -7.29 -0.77
N HIS A 201 17.77 -7.08 -0.96
CA HIS A 201 17.24 -5.77 -1.34
C HIS A 201 16.28 -5.16 -0.33
N ILE A 202 15.76 -5.92 0.63
CA ILE A 202 14.74 -5.46 1.57
C ILE A 202 15.20 -5.68 3.01
N VAL A 203 15.05 -4.65 3.82
CA VAL A 203 15.36 -4.69 5.26
C VAL A 203 14.13 -5.16 6.02
N PHE A 204 14.19 -6.32 6.64
CA PHE A 204 13.13 -6.83 7.52
C PHE A 204 13.40 -6.49 8.98
N SER A 205 12.36 -6.22 9.76
CA SER A 205 12.47 -6.09 11.21
C SER A 205 12.79 -7.45 11.83
N THR A 206 13.81 -7.52 12.69
CA THR A 206 14.20 -8.76 13.39
C THR A 206 13.68 -8.84 14.82
N LYS A 207 13.25 -7.71 15.39
CA LYS A 207 12.69 -7.67 16.75
C LYS A 207 11.22 -8.03 16.72
N ARG A 208 10.80 -8.91 17.64
CA ARG A 208 9.40 -9.22 17.85
C ARG A 208 8.64 -7.97 18.30
N ALA A 209 7.58 -7.63 17.59
CA ALA A 209 6.66 -6.58 18.02
C ALA A 209 5.80 -7.06 19.19
N TRP A 210 5.32 -6.14 20.02
CA TRP A 210 4.46 -6.46 21.17
C TRP A 210 3.11 -7.06 20.73
N VAL A 211 2.61 -6.62 19.58
CA VAL A 211 1.49 -7.24 18.86
C VAL A 211 2.08 -8.11 17.76
N ARG A 212 1.59 -9.34 17.59
CA ARG A 212 1.99 -10.21 16.47
C ARG A 212 1.63 -9.53 15.15
N HIS A 213 2.43 -9.80 14.12
CA HIS A 213 2.24 -9.28 12.76
C HIS A 213 2.35 -10.48 11.81
N ASP A 214 1.50 -11.48 12.05
CA ASP A 214 1.43 -12.69 11.24
C ASP A 214 0.28 -12.64 10.24
N GLU A 215 -0.72 -11.80 10.52
CA GLU A 215 -1.89 -11.52 9.72
C GLU A 215 -1.69 -10.39 8.70
N HIS A 216 -0.68 -9.55 8.93
CA HIS A 216 -0.28 -8.49 8.01
C HIS A 216 1.22 -8.24 8.04
N TYR A 217 1.71 -7.56 7.01
CA TYR A 217 3.05 -6.98 6.97
C TYR A 217 2.95 -5.48 6.71
N HIS A 218 3.80 -4.74 7.39
CA HIS A 218 3.92 -3.30 7.28
C HIS A 218 5.08 -2.95 6.36
N VAL A 219 4.90 -1.98 5.47
CA VAL A 219 5.97 -1.48 4.59
C VAL A 219 6.11 0.02 4.77
N ASP A 220 7.32 0.44 5.14
CA ASP A 220 7.74 1.84 5.16
C ASP A 220 8.45 2.20 3.84
N PHE A 221 8.07 3.31 3.21
CA PHE A 221 8.66 3.82 1.96
C PHE A 221 9.67 4.95 2.23
N ALA A 222 10.79 4.95 1.53
CA ALA A 222 11.82 5.98 1.63
C ALA A 222 11.57 7.08 0.59
N ILE A 223 10.65 7.99 0.90
CA ILE A 223 10.41 9.22 0.13
C ILE A 223 10.88 10.41 0.97
N PRO A 224 11.67 11.35 0.43
CA PRO A 224 12.16 12.50 1.19
C PRO A 224 11.02 13.37 1.73
N CYS A 225 11.01 13.60 3.04
CA CYS A 225 10.09 14.50 3.71
C CYS A 225 10.80 15.78 4.14
N LYS A 226 10.03 16.86 4.27
CA LYS A 226 10.50 18.06 4.98
C LYS A 226 10.59 17.77 6.49
N PRO A 227 11.43 18.49 7.24
CA PRO A 227 11.44 18.41 8.71
C PRO A 227 10.05 18.61 9.31
#